data_AF-A0A0F2L7V2-F1
#
_entry.id   AF-A0A0F2L7V2-F1
#
_cell.length_a   1.000
_cell.length_b   1.000
_cell.length_c   1.000
_cell.angle_alpha   90.00
_cell.angle_beta   90.00
_cell.angle_gamma   90.00
#
_symmetry.space_group_name_H-M   'P 1'
#
loop_
_entity.id
_entity.type
_entity.pdbx_description
1 polymer ?
#
loop_
_entity_poly.entity_id
_entity_poly.type
_entity_poly.pdbx_seq_one_letter_code
_entity_poly.pdbx_strand_id
1 'polypeptide(L)'
;MRLVLAIGGGGDVVSAAVLARKLGAEVGLLPWERYVVDPVPGPLTFKDFKGVKGAEPLFLIEGSSLAIRGGKAIKPQGACVAEALGRPVYAISPDAPPSEVGRALAAEFDEIIGIDVGGDVLACGCEPELHSPLADSYSLAALKRAEEEGASVEIAVAALGADGELPREYLLRRIAELAAKGALRGYYAFEPSDAPLLEALTSKCVTEASAMALRALRGEFGVLPIRGGARLAYLDIFTPVIVRLSAPAVLGINRVAEVIYERDWDVFRAAEGLRELGFTTEYDFERYIALGLSPKEAIERARSERRCQCAQ
;
A
#
# COMPACT_ATOMS: atom_id res chain seq x y z
N MET A 1 19.57 -8.47 5.00
CA MET A 1 18.36 -8.88 5.75
C MET A 1 17.15 -8.98 4.82
N ARG A 2 16.02 -9.54 5.24
CA ARG A 2 14.78 -9.60 4.44
C ARG A 2 13.73 -8.63 4.96
N LEU A 3 13.04 -7.92 4.08
CA LEU A 3 11.96 -6.99 4.39
C LEU A 3 10.65 -7.38 3.68
N VAL A 4 9.53 -7.28 4.38
CA VAL A 4 8.20 -7.20 3.74
C VAL A 4 7.68 -5.78 3.94
N LEU A 5 7.61 -5.01 2.85
CA LEU A 5 7.23 -3.61 2.82
C LEU A 5 5.77 -3.49 2.37
N ALA A 6 4.88 -2.95 3.21
CA ALA A 6 3.55 -2.52 2.75
C ALA A 6 3.70 -1.33 1.79
N ILE A 7 3.26 -1.50 0.55
CA ILE A 7 3.47 -0.52 -0.52
C ILE A 7 2.28 0.44 -0.69
N GLY A 8 1.07 0.00 -0.34
CA GLY A 8 -0.13 0.82 -0.35
C GLY A 8 -0.31 1.65 0.93
N GLY A 9 -1.57 1.97 1.25
CA GLY A 9 -1.91 2.71 2.46
C GLY A 9 -1.52 1.99 3.75
N GLY A 10 -1.48 2.71 4.87
CA GLY A 10 -0.98 2.21 6.16
C GLY A 10 -1.69 0.97 6.69
N GLY A 11 -2.90 0.66 6.22
CA GLY A 11 -3.63 -0.56 6.57
C GLY A 11 -3.00 -1.86 6.05
N ASP A 12 -2.12 -1.78 5.05
CA ASP A 12 -1.47 -2.93 4.41
C ASP A 12 -0.36 -3.53 5.28
N VAL A 13 0.16 -2.73 6.22
CA VAL A 13 1.20 -3.16 7.17
C VAL A 13 0.74 -4.32 8.06
N VAL A 14 -0.58 -4.53 8.20
CA VAL A 14 -1.14 -5.71 8.87
C VAL A 14 -0.86 -6.99 8.08
N SER A 15 -1.12 -6.99 6.76
CA SER A 15 -0.80 -8.11 5.89
C SER A 15 0.71 -8.32 5.76
N ALA A 16 1.47 -7.22 5.65
CA ALA A 16 2.93 -7.26 5.66
C ALA A 16 3.50 -7.92 6.93
N ALA A 17 2.97 -7.57 8.11
CA ALA A 17 3.40 -8.13 9.39
C ALA A 17 3.21 -9.65 9.47
N VAL A 18 2.07 -10.16 8.98
CA VAL A 18 1.78 -11.59 8.99
C VAL A 18 2.71 -12.32 8.05
N LEU A 19 2.89 -11.83 6.82
CA LEU A 19 3.81 -12.44 5.85
C LEU A 19 5.26 -12.37 6.34
N ALA A 20 5.68 -11.24 6.90
CA ALA A 20 7.02 -11.06 7.47
C ALA A 20 7.31 -12.09 8.56
N ARG A 21 6.34 -12.35 9.46
CA ARG A 21 6.49 -13.37 10.50
C ARG A 21 6.72 -14.75 9.89
N LYS A 22 5.97 -15.12 8.83
CA LYS A 22 6.14 -16.41 8.14
C LYS A 22 7.52 -16.54 7.49
N LEU A 23 8.05 -15.44 6.97
CA LEU A 23 9.30 -15.42 6.22
C LEU A 23 10.54 -15.11 7.07
N GLY A 24 10.38 -14.87 8.38
CA GLY A 24 11.46 -14.42 9.26
C GLY A 24 12.03 -13.07 8.84
N ALA A 25 11.19 -12.17 8.32
CA ALA A 25 11.56 -10.88 7.77
C ALA A 25 11.22 -9.72 8.73
N GLU A 26 11.83 -8.57 8.47
CA GLU A 26 11.41 -7.29 9.02
C GLU A 26 10.13 -6.79 8.34
N VAL A 27 9.42 -5.88 9.01
CA VAL A 27 8.20 -5.25 8.51
C VAL A 27 8.52 -3.81 8.14
N GLY A 28 8.02 -3.34 7.00
CA GLY A 28 8.07 -1.94 6.61
C GLY A 28 6.74 -1.41 6.11
N LEU A 29 6.60 -0.09 6.01
CA LEU A 29 5.49 0.57 5.32
C LEU A 29 5.87 1.91 4.70
N LEU A 30 5.09 2.37 3.73
CA LEU A 30 4.86 3.79 3.48
C LEU A 30 3.85 4.31 4.53
N PRO A 31 4.21 5.28 5.40
CA PRO A 31 3.33 5.71 6.48
C PRO A 31 2.23 6.68 6.01
N TRP A 32 1.27 6.17 5.23
CA TRP A 32 0.10 6.94 4.77
C TRP A 32 -1.18 6.47 5.46
N GLU A 33 -1.66 7.25 6.42
CA GLU A 33 -2.86 6.90 7.18
C GLU A 33 -4.13 7.22 6.41
N ARG A 34 -5.19 6.42 6.60
CA ARG A 34 -6.51 6.77 6.05
C ARG A 34 -7.02 8.06 6.70
N TYR A 35 -7.87 8.81 5.99
CA TYR A 35 -8.49 10.04 6.50
C TYR A 35 -9.26 9.90 7.83
N VAL A 36 -9.71 8.68 8.17
CA VAL A 36 -10.38 8.37 9.46
C VAL A 36 -9.39 8.26 10.63
N VAL A 37 -8.10 8.05 10.34
CA VAL A 37 -6.99 7.99 11.30
C VAL A 37 -6.25 9.32 11.33
N ASP A 38 -5.80 9.82 10.17
CA ASP A 38 -5.24 11.18 10.01
C ASP A 38 -6.12 12.00 9.05
N PRO A 39 -6.90 12.97 9.53
CA PRO A 39 -7.72 13.81 8.66
C PRO A 39 -6.91 14.87 7.89
N VAL A 40 -5.61 15.03 8.18
CA VAL A 40 -4.74 15.95 7.42
C VAL A 40 -4.28 15.25 6.15
N PRO A 41 -4.52 15.81 4.94
CA PRO A 41 -4.16 15.16 3.68
C PRO A 41 -2.67 14.82 3.55
N GLY A 42 -2.39 13.70 2.90
CA GLY A 42 -1.07 13.22 2.54
C GLY A 42 -0.43 12.34 3.61
N PRO A 43 0.67 11.66 3.25
CA PRO A 43 1.36 10.74 4.14
C PRO A 43 2.07 11.48 5.28
N LEU A 44 2.44 10.70 6.30
CA LEU A 44 3.27 11.15 7.42
C LEU A 44 4.73 11.18 7.00
N THR A 45 5.39 12.31 7.24
CA THR A 45 6.84 12.47 7.04
C THR A 45 7.59 12.15 8.32
N PHE A 46 8.90 11.92 8.24
CA PHE A 46 9.74 11.70 9.43
C PHE A 46 9.55 12.78 10.51
N LYS A 47 9.35 14.04 10.09
CA LYS A 47 9.18 15.20 10.97
C LYS A 47 7.87 15.19 11.76
N ASP A 48 6.86 14.48 11.28
CA ASP A 48 5.58 14.33 11.97
C ASP A 48 5.71 13.44 13.20
N PHE A 49 6.71 12.55 13.26
CA PHE A 49 6.85 11.56 14.31
C PHE A 49 7.54 12.06 15.58
N LYS A 50 7.12 11.46 16.71
CA LYS A 50 7.79 11.48 18.02
C LYS A 50 8.08 10.05 18.45
N GLY A 51 9.30 9.84 18.97
CA GLY A 51 9.73 8.53 19.46
C GLY A 51 10.06 7.54 18.33
N VAL A 52 10.69 8.00 17.26
CA VAL A 52 11.25 7.17 16.18
C VAL A 52 12.77 7.10 16.28
N LYS A 53 13.37 6.09 15.65
CA LYS A 53 14.84 5.90 15.59
C LYS A 53 15.32 5.93 14.13
N GLY A 54 16.60 6.23 13.92
CA GLY A 54 17.17 6.35 12.58
C GLY A 54 16.99 7.75 11.99
N ALA A 55 17.05 7.83 10.66
CA ALA A 55 16.98 9.08 9.91
C ALA A 55 16.35 8.84 8.53
N GLU A 56 16.00 9.92 7.84
CA GLU A 56 15.50 9.83 6.46
C GLU A 56 16.58 9.23 5.53
N PRO A 57 16.18 8.50 4.47
CA PRO A 57 14.80 8.23 4.06
C PRO A 57 14.23 6.90 4.60
N LEU A 58 14.90 6.26 5.57
CA LEU A 58 14.50 4.97 6.15
C LEU A 58 14.68 4.97 7.68
N PHE A 59 13.58 4.95 8.42
CA PHE A 59 13.58 5.07 9.88
C PHE A 59 12.72 3.99 10.56
N LEU A 60 12.81 3.88 11.88
CA LEU A 60 12.11 2.89 12.68
C LEU A 60 11.02 3.53 13.54
N ILE A 61 9.81 3.00 13.42
CA ILE A 61 8.65 3.29 14.25
C ILE A 61 8.57 2.27 15.38
N GLU A 62 8.50 2.75 16.62
CA GLU A 62 8.31 1.94 17.82
C GLU A 62 6.82 1.88 18.22
N GLY A 63 6.46 0.92 19.07
CA GLY A 63 5.07 0.79 19.54
C GLY A 63 4.54 2.02 20.30
N SER A 64 5.44 2.78 20.91
CA SER A 64 5.15 4.03 21.61
C SER A 64 5.23 5.28 20.74
N SER A 65 5.59 5.15 19.46
CA SER A 65 5.68 6.31 18.57
C SER A 65 4.31 6.93 18.33
N LEU A 66 4.28 8.26 18.20
CA LEU A 66 3.10 9.04 17.87
C LEU A 66 3.44 9.96 16.69
N ALA A 67 2.46 10.32 15.87
CA ALA A 67 2.61 11.42 14.92
C ALA A 67 1.80 12.64 15.39
N ILE A 68 2.34 13.84 15.16
CA ILE A 68 1.72 15.11 15.57
C ILE A 68 1.32 15.87 14.30
N ARG A 69 0.02 15.84 13.98
CA ARG A 69 -0.55 16.42 12.75
C ARG A 69 -1.74 17.31 13.09
N GLY A 70 -1.81 18.51 12.52
CA GLY A 70 -2.93 19.43 12.75
C GLY A 70 -3.20 19.77 14.23
N GLY A 71 -2.15 19.76 15.07
CA GLY A 71 -2.26 19.99 16.52
C GLY A 71 -2.79 18.82 17.34
N LYS A 72 -2.94 17.62 16.74
CA LYS A 72 -3.39 16.40 17.41
C LYS A 72 -2.32 15.32 17.36
N ALA A 73 -2.26 14.51 18.41
CA ALA A 73 -1.48 13.28 18.40
C ALA A 73 -2.33 12.15 17.80
N ILE A 74 -1.76 11.44 16.84
CA ILE A 74 -2.34 10.24 16.23
C ILE A 74 -1.44 9.04 16.51
N LYS A 75 -2.02 7.83 16.58
CA LYS A 75 -1.28 6.58 16.62
C LYS A 75 -1.24 5.99 15.20
N PRO A 76 -0.09 6.06 14.49
CA PRO A 76 0.03 5.54 13.12
C PRO A 76 -0.10 4.02 13.08
N GLN A 77 -0.52 3.45 11.94
CA GLN A 77 -0.62 1.99 11.78
C GLN A 77 0.72 1.29 12.05
N GLY A 78 1.84 1.90 11.63
CA GLY A 78 3.19 1.37 11.91
C GLY A 78 3.45 1.21 13.41
N ALA A 79 3.03 2.17 14.24
CA ALA A 79 3.17 2.10 15.70
C ALA A 79 2.22 1.06 16.31
N CYS A 80 1.00 0.97 15.79
CA CYS A 80 0.06 -0.07 16.20
C CYS A 80 0.62 -1.49 15.96
N VAL A 81 1.16 -1.74 14.77
CA VAL A 81 1.78 -3.02 14.43
C VAL A 81 3.04 -3.26 15.26
N ALA A 82 3.90 -2.25 15.44
CA ALA A 82 5.10 -2.38 16.25
C ALA A 82 4.77 -2.78 17.70
N GLU A 83 3.74 -2.18 18.29
CA GLU A 83 3.24 -2.57 19.63
C GLU A 83 2.70 -3.99 19.65
N ALA A 84 1.90 -4.39 18.64
CA ALA A 84 1.32 -5.72 18.57
C ALA A 84 2.37 -6.83 18.39
N LEU A 85 3.45 -6.55 17.66
CA LEU A 85 4.55 -7.49 17.43
C LEU A 85 5.62 -7.45 18.52
N GLY A 86 5.67 -6.39 19.33
CA GLY A 86 6.73 -6.17 20.31
C GLY A 86 8.10 -5.87 19.69
N ARG A 87 8.13 -5.39 18.45
CA ARG A 87 9.37 -4.99 17.73
C ARG A 87 9.12 -3.78 16.83
N PRO A 88 10.14 -2.96 16.54
CA PRO A 88 10.00 -1.83 15.63
C PRO A 88 9.59 -2.23 14.21
N VAL A 89 9.03 -1.26 13.47
CA VAL A 89 8.63 -1.38 12.06
C VAL A 89 9.38 -0.31 11.26
N TYR A 90 9.95 -0.67 10.12
CA TYR A 90 10.61 0.28 9.22
C TYR A 90 9.58 1.17 8.51
N ALA A 91 9.95 2.41 8.23
CA ALA A 91 9.14 3.34 7.44
C ALA A 91 10.02 4.07 6.42
N ILE A 92 9.51 4.18 5.19
CA ILE A 92 10.15 4.98 4.13
C ILE A 92 9.61 6.41 4.15
N SER A 93 10.49 7.40 3.92
CA SER A 93 10.10 8.81 3.85
C SER A 93 9.32 9.10 2.56
N PRO A 94 8.05 9.54 2.62
CA PRO A 94 7.29 9.90 1.43
C PRO A 94 7.77 11.18 0.74
N ASP A 95 8.51 12.04 1.46
CA ASP A 95 9.14 13.27 0.99
C ASP A 95 10.56 13.07 0.45
N ALA A 96 10.98 11.83 0.25
CA ALA A 96 12.21 11.49 -0.45
C ALA A 96 11.93 10.96 -1.87
N PRO A 97 12.80 11.22 -2.85
CA PRO A 97 12.65 10.66 -4.18
C PRO A 97 12.86 9.12 -4.15
N PRO A 98 12.23 8.36 -5.06
CA PRO A 98 12.37 6.90 -5.15
C PRO A 98 13.83 6.43 -5.20
N SER A 99 14.74 7.17 -5.85
CA SER A 99 16.15 6.81 -5.94
C SER A 99 16.86 6.81 -4.57
N GLU A 100 16.56 7.78 -3.70
CA GLU A 100 17.13 7.85 -2.36
C GLU A 100 16.57 6.76 -1.45
N VAL A 101 15.25 6.54 -1.51
CA VAL A 101 14.60 5.45 -0.77
C VAL A 101 15.13 4.09 -1.22
N GLY A 102 15.24 3.86 -2.53
CA GLY A 102 15.73 2.62 -3.10
C GLY A 102 17.15 2.29 -2.65
N ARG A 103 18.05 3.29 -2.65
CA ARG A 103 19.41 3.13 -2.14
C ARG A 103 19.44 2.80 -0.64
N ALA A 104 18.64 3.49 0.17
CA ALA A 104 18.58 3.21 1.61
C ALA A 104 18.05 1.80 1.90
N LEU A 105 17.03 1.36 1.15
CA LEU A 105 16.49 0.01 1.25
C LEU A 105 17.52 -1.06 0.86
N ALA A 106 18.21 -0.90 -0.27
CA ALA A 106 19.21 -1.86 -0.74
C ALA A 106 20.47 -1.90 0.14
N ALA A 107 20.79 -0.81 0.85
CA ALA A 107 21.88 -0.78 1.82
C ALA A 107 21.58 -1.61 3.08
N GLU A 108 20.30 -1.78 3.44
CA GLU A 108 19.85 -2.46 4.66
C GLU A 108 19.36 -3.90 4.37
N PHE A 109 18.76 -4.13 3.21
CA PHE A 109 18.05 -5.36 2.86
C PHE A 109 18.54 -5.97 1.54
N ASP A 110 18.77 -7.28 1.57
CA ASP A 110 19.19 -8.07 0.40
C ASP A 110 17.97 -8.59 -0.39
N GLU A 111 16.83 -8.75 0.29
CA GLU A 111 15.58 -9.25 -0.28
C GLU A 111 14.40 -8.44 0.26
N ILE A 112 13.57 -7.93 -0.66
CA ILE A 112 12.44 -7.08 -0.34
C ILE A 112 11.20 -7.58 -1.08
N ILE A 113 10.13 -7.80 -0.32
CA ILE A 113 8.82 -8.13 -0.87
C ILE A 113 7.90 -6.94 -0.63
N GLY A 114 7.53 -6.23 -1.69
CA GLY A 114 6.51 -5.19 -1.62
C GLY A 114 5.12 -5.81 -1.63
N ILE A 115 4.29 -5.57 -0.61
CA ILE A 115 2.94 -6.12 -0.52
C ILE A 115 1.87 -5.02 -0.64
N ASP A 116 0.97 -5.21 -1.60
CA ASP A 116 -0.27 -4.44 -1.81
C ASP A 116 -1.46 -5.32 -1.41
N VAL A 117 -2.39 -4.76 -0.65
CA VAL A 117 -3.66 -5.42 -0.30
C VAL A 117 -4.80 -4.82 -1.10
N GLY A 118 -5.28 -5.58 -2.08
CA GLY A 118 -6.34 -5.13 -2.98
C GLY A 118 -5.93 -5.28 -4.44
N GLY A 119 -4.72 -4.86 -4.79
CA GLY A 119 -4.17 -5.00 -6.15
C GLY A 119 -4.18 -3.71 -6.97
N ASP A 120 -4.27 -2.55 -6.33
CA ASP A 120 -4.16 -1.25 -6.98
C ASP A 120 -2.82 -1.08 -7.72
N VAL A 121 -1.76 -1.75 -7.28
CA VAL A 121 -0.45 -1.77 -7.96
C VAL A 121 -0.51 -2.37 -9.37
N LEU A 122 -1.52 -3.21 -9.67
CA LEU A 122 -1.73 -3.85 -10.98
C LEU A 122 -2.49 -2.96 -11.97
N ALA A 123 -3.03 -1.85 -11.47
CA ALA A 123 -3.69 -0.84 -12.27
C ALA A 123 -2.67 -0.07 -13.11
N CYS A 124 -3.15 0.51 -14.21
CA CYS A 124 -2.37 1.51 -14.92
C CYS A 124 -2.54 2.90 -14.29
N GLY A 125 -3.69 3.21 -13.67
CA GLY A 125 -3.93 4.46 -12.95
C GLY A 125 -5.15 5.26 -13.42
N CYS A 126 -5.80 4.87 -14.51
CA CYS A 126 -6.93 5.60 -15.11
C CYS A 126 -8.26 4.85 -15.05
N GLU A 127 -8.27 3.66 -14.46
CA GLU A 127 -9.44 2.83 -14.24
C GLU A 127 -10.51 3.65 -13.48
N PRO A 128 -11.75 3.78 -13.97
CA PRO A 128 -12.77 4.64 -13.36
C PRO A 128 -13.05 4.37 -11.88
N GLU A 129 -12.87 3.12 -11.46
CA GLU A 129 -13.11 2.60 -10.10
C GLU A 129 -11.89 2.71 -9.18
N LEU A 130 -10.71 3.03 -9.72
CA LEU A 130 -9.49 3.24 -8.94
C LEU A 130 -9.50 4.62 -8.28
N HIS A 131 -9.09 4.68 -7.03
CA HIS A 131 -9.08 5.86 -6.18
C HIS A 131 -7.77 6.05 -5.42
N SER A 132 -7.03 5.00 -5.09
CA SER A 132 -5.75 5.08 -4.35
C SER A 132 -4.51 4.57 -5.11
N PRO A 133 -4.16 5.12 -6.29
CA PRO A 133 -3.00 4.64 -7.03
C PRO A 133 -1.64 5.10 -6.50
N LEU A 134 -1.55 6.19 -5.73
CA LEU A 134 -0.30 6.93 -5.56
C LEU A 134 0.67 6.25 -4.59
N ALA A 135 0.20 5.76 -3.45
CA ALA A 135 1.01 5.05 -2.46
C ALA A 135 1.71 3.83 -3.09
N ASP A 136 0.91 2.93 -3.68
CA ASP A 136 1.38 1.71 -4.33
C ASP A 136 2.38 2.01 -5.45
N SER A 137 2.08 3.04 -6.25
CA SER A 137 2.92 3.42 -7.38
C SER A 137 4.25 4.04 -6.98
N TYR A 138 4.24 4.92 -5.96
CA TYR A 138 5.47 5.50 -5.42
C TYR A 138 6.36 4.42 -4.80
N SER A 139 5.77 3.55 -3.98
CA SER A 139 6.51 2.46 -3.34
C SER A 139 7.04 1.46 -4.37
N LEU A 140 6.29 1.14 -5.44
CA LEU A 140 6.77 0.33 -6.56
C LEU A 140 7.98 0.98 -7.26
N ALA A 141 7.93 2.30 -7.51
CA ALA A 141 9.05 3.03 -8.08
C ALA A 141 10.29 2.95 -7.18
N ALA A 142 10.15 3.13 -5.87
CA ALA A 142 11.24 3.01 -4.90
C ALA A 142 11.81 1.58 -4.83
N LEU A 143 10.94 0.57 -4.88
CA LEU A 143 11.35 -0.84 -4.93
C LEU A 143 12.10 -1.18 -6.22
N LYS A 144 11.70 -0.61 -7.37
CA LYS A 144 12.47 -0.75 -8.61
C LYS A 144 13.87 -0.15 -8.48
N ARG A 145 14.00 0.98 -7.79
CA ARG A 145 15.31 1.61 -7.49
C ARG A 145 16.15 0.74 -6.56
N ALA A 146 15.55 0.12 -5.53
CA ALA A 146 16.27 -0.83 -4.67
C ALA A 146 16.79 -2.04 -5.46
N GLU A 147 16.02 -2.54 -6.42
CA GLU A 147 16.46 -3.62 -7.32
C GLU A 147 17.68 -3.21 -8.17
N GLU A 148 17.71 -1.98 -8.66
CA GLU A 148 18.85 -1.41 -9.42
C GLU A 148 20.11 -1.25 -8.57
N GLU A 149 19.93 -1.00 -7.27
CA GLU A 149 21.01 -0.91 -6.29
C GLU A 149 21.46 -2.30 -5.76
N GLY A 150 20.84 -3.38 -6.22
CA GLY A 150 21.30 -4.76 -6.02
C GLY A 150 20.45 -5.63 -5.09
N ALA A 151 19.35 -5.12 -4.55
CA ALA A 151 18.42 -5.93 -3.75
C ALA A 151 17.59 -6.88 -4.65
N SER A 152 17.25 -8.06 -4.15
CA SER A 152 16.25 -8.92 -4.78
C SER A 152 14.85 -8.40 -4.44
N VAL A 153 14.03 -8.09 -5.46
CA VAL A 153 12.72 -7.46 -5.25
C VAL A 153 11.60 -8.24 -5.92
N GLU A 154 10.52 -8.48 -5.17
CA GLU A 154 9.26 -9.03 -5.68
C GLU A 154 8.07 -8.18 -5.24
N ILE A 155 7.01 -8.18 -6.05
CA ILE A 155 5.73 -7.57 -5.70
C ILE A 155 4.74 -8.69 -5.37
N ALA A 156 4.12 -8.59 -4.20
CA ALA A 156 3.12 -9.50 -3.69
C ALA A 156 1.77 -8.78 -3.65
N VAL A 157 0.74 -9.37 -4.24
CA VAL A 157 -0.62 -8.83 -4.17
C VAL A 157 -1.48 -9.76 -3.35
N ALA A 158 -1.90 -9.30 -2.18
CA ALA A 158 -2.74 -10.03 -1.25
C ALA A 158 -4.21 -9.64 -1.42
N ALA A 159 -5.11 -10.59 -1.15
CA ALA A 159 -6.55 -10.33 -1.03
C ALA A 159 -7.13 -9.52 -2.22
N LEU A 160 -6.96 -10.04 -3.44
CA LEU A 160 -7.37 -9.39 -4.68
C LEU A 160 -8.81 -8.83 -4.61
N GLY A 161 -8.94 -7.51 -4.74
CA GLY A 161 -10.19 -6.74 -4.71
C GLY A 161 -10.80 -6.53 -3.31
N ALA A 162 -10.06 -6.81 -2.23
CA ALA A 162 -10.55 -6.69 -0.85
C ALA A 162 -10.75 -5.24 -0.37
N ASP A 163 -10.18 -4.26 -1.06
CA ASP A 163 -10.32 -2.82 -0.84
C ASP A 163 -11.55 -2.21 -1.56
N GLY A 164 -12.21 -3.01 -2.40
CA GLY A 164 -13.39 -2.67 -3.17
C GLY A 164 -13.14 -1.64 -4.29
N GLU A 165 -11.91 -1.45 -4.75
CA GLU A 165 -11.58 -0.55 -5.88
C GLU A 165 -11.79 -1.26 -7.19
N LEU A 166 -10.89 -2.19 -7.48
CA LEU A 166 -10.83 -2.84 -8.77
C LEU A 166 -11.63 -4.15 -8.79
N PRO A 167 -12.40 -4.42 -9.86
CA PRO A 167 -13.08 -5.70 -10.00
C PRO A 167 -12.09 -6.86 -9.97
N ARG A 168 -12.41 -7.90 -9.21
CA ARG A 168 -11.53 -9.08 -9.09
C ARG A 168 -11.21 -9.73 -10.44
N GLU A 169 -12.18 -9.79 -11.36
CA GLU A 169 -11.96 -10.31 -12.71
C GLU A 169 -10.93 -9.47 -13.49
N TYR A 170 -10.97 -8.14 -13.33
CA TYR A 170 -9.98 -7.23 -13.91
C TYR A 170 -8.58 -7.58 -13.41
N LEU A 171 -8.41 -7.67 -12.08
CA LEU A 171 -7.13 -7.99 -11.45
C LEU A 171 -6.58 -9.36 -11.89
N LEU A 172 -7.44 -10.37 -11.96
CA LEU A 172 -7.06 -11.71 -12.45
C LEU A 172 -6.57 -11.66 -13.90
N ARG A 173 -7.21 -10.86 -14.77
CA ARG A 173 -6.76 -10.65 -16.14
C ARG A 173 -5.40 -9.97 -16.20
N ARG A 174 -5.16 -8.94 -15.38
CA ARG A 174 -3.84 -8.27 -15.27
C ARG A 174 -2.74 -9.25 -14.84
N ILE A 175 -3.04 -10.11 -13.87
CA ILE A 175 -2.12 -11.16 -13.43
C ILE A 175 -1.86 -12.17 -14.55
N ALA A 176 -2.89 -12.57 -15.32
CA ALA A 176 -2.73 -13.49 -16.44
C ALA A 176 -1.85 -12.88 -17.56
N GLU A 177 -2.03 -11.59 -17.88
CA GLU A 177 -1.19 -10.85 -18.83
C GLU A 177 0.28 -10.82 -18.40
N LEU A 178 0.53 -10.59 -17.11
CA LEU A 178 1.87 -10.64 -16.52
C LEU A 178 2.46 -12.06 -16.55
N ALA A 179 1.67 -13.08 -16.20
CA ALA A 179 2.08 -14.47 -16.23
C ALA A 179 2.46 -14.93 -17.65
N ALA A 180 1.70 -14.52 -18.67
CA ALA A 180 2.01 -14.78 -20.08
C ALA A 180 3.36 -14.17 -20.51
N LYS A 181 3.80 -13.09 -19.84
CA LYS A 181 5.12 -12.46 -20.02
C LYS A 181 6.22 -13.06 -19.13
N GLY A 182 5.95 -14.15 -18.42
CA GLY A 182 6.89 -14.81 -17.52
C GLY A 182 7.14 -14.07 -16.20
N ALA A 183 6.26 -13.14 -15.82
CA ALA A 183 6.44 -12.32 -14.62
C ALA A 183 5.93 -12.97 -13.32
N LEU A 184 5.19 -14.08 -13.41
CA LEU A 184 4.70 -14.80 -12.23
C LEU A 184 5.85 -15.51 -11.53
N ARG A 185 6.06 -15.20 -10.24
CA ARG A 185 7.09 -15.80 -9.38
C ARG A 185 6.56 -16.93 -8.51
N GLY A 186 5.25 -16.93 -8.25
CA GLY A 186 4.58 -17.97 -7.49
C GLY A 186 3.51 -17.39 -6.57
N TYR A 187 3.28 -18.08 -5.46
CA TYR A 187 2.23 -17.73 -4.51
C TYR A 187 2.74 -17.83 -3.07
N TYR A 188 2.22 -16.98 -2.20
CA TYR A 188 2.10 -17.25 -0.77
C TYR A 188 0.61 -17.41 -0.43
N ALA A 189 0.32 -17.77 0.81
CA ALA A 189 -1.02 -17.71 1.34
C ALA A 189 -0.98 -17.40 2.84
N PHE A 190 -1.99 -16.68 3.32
CA PHE A 190 -2.35 -16.73 4.72
C PHE A 190 -3.09 -18.05 5.00
N GLU A 191 -2.68 -18.71 6.06
CA GLU A 191 -3.21 -20.03 6.44
C GLU A 191 -4.03 -19.93 7.73
N PRO A 192 -4.82 -20.96 8.09
CA PRO A 192 -5.55 -20.95 9.37
C PRO A 192 -4.65 -20.72 10.60
N SER A 193 -3.38 -21.13 10.54
CA SER A 193 -2.37 -20.89 11.59
C SER A 193 -2.00 -19.40 11.75
N ASP A 194 -2.30 -18.55 10.77
CA ASP A 194 -2.08 -17.10 10.82
C ASP A 194 -3.25 -16.33 11.43
N ALA A 195 -4.43 -16.96 11.54
CA ALA A 195 -5.64 -16.31 12.04
C ALA A 195 -5.49 -15.66 13.43
N PRO A 196 -4.79 -16.25 14.43
CA PRO A 196 -4.59 -15.59 15.72
C PRO A 196 -3.80 -14.28 15.64
N LEU A 197 -2.79 -14.21 14.75
CA LEU A 197 -2.02 -12.98 14.56
C LEU A 197 -2.84 -11.94 13.80
N LEU A 198 -3.52 -12.36 12.72
CA LEU A 198 -4.41 -11.48 11.97
C LEU A 198 -5.46 -10.87 12.91
N GLU A 199 -6.11 -11.68 13.76
CA GLU A 199 -7.08 -11.20 14.74
C GLU A 199 -6.48 -10.22 15.75
N ALA A 200 -5.29 -10.51 16.29
CA ALA A 200 -4.61 -9.62 17.21
C ALA A 200 -4.25 -8.27 16.57
N LEU A 201 -3.89 -8.25 15.29
CA LEU A 201 -3.57 -7.04 14.55
C LEU A 201 -4.82 -6.27 14.16
N THR A 202 -5.83 -6.92 13.56
CA THR A 202 -7.06 -6.26 13.09
C THR A 202 -7.97 -5.79 14.22
N SER A 203 -7.80 -6.29 15.45
CA SER A 203 -8.51 -5.79 16.63
C SER A 203 -7.90 -4.53 17.23
N LYS A 204 -6.62 -4.23 16.92
CA LYS A 204 -5.89 -3.06 17.44
C LYS A 204 -5.65 -1.99 16.39
N CYS A 205 -5.39 -2.41 15.16
CA CYS A 205 -5.00 -1.57 14.03
C CYS A 205 -6.19 -1.39 13.09
N VAL A 206 -6.24 -0.23 12.43
CA VAL A 206 -7.36 0.17 11.57
C VAL A 206 -7.10 -0.32 10.15
N THR A 207 -7.76 -1.40 9.77
CA THR A 207 -7.74 -1.91 8.39
C THR A 207 -8.99 -2.72 8.09
N GLU A 208 -9.63 -2.45 6.95
CA GLU A 208 -10.77 -3.23 6.46
C GLU A 208 -10.33 -4.24 5.40
N ALA A 209 -9.44 -3.84 4.47
CA ALA A 209 -8.96 -4.69 3.39
C ALA A 209 -8.12 -5.87 3.92
N SER A 210 -7.12 -5.63 4.77
CA SER A 210 -6.32 -6.72 5.35
C SER A 210 -7.14 -7.64 6.26
N ALA A 211 -8.23 -7.16 6.85
CA ALA A 211 -9.12 -7.99 7.66
C ALA A 211 -9.92 -9.00 6.82
N MET A 212 -10.05 -8.80 5.50
CA MET A 212 -10.76 -9.74 4.62
C MET A 212 -10.08 -11.11 4.61
N ALA A 213 -8.75 -11.20 4.69
CA ALA A 213 -8.06 -12.48 4.79
C ALA A 213 -8.51 -13.29 6.02
N LEU A 214 -8.63 -12.65 7.19
CA LEU A 214 -9.13 -13.30 8.41
C LEU A 214 -10.57 -13.80 8.26
N ARG A 215 -11.42 -13.01 7.61
CA ARG A 215 -12.83 -13.36 7.37
C ARG A 215 -12.95 -14.58 6.46
N ALA A 216 -12.19 -14.64 5.37
CA ALA A 216 -12.14 -15.81 4.50
C ALA A 216 -11.64 -17.05 5.25
N LEU A 217 -10.59 -16.91 6.06
CA LEU A 217 -10.07 -18.01 6.90
C LEU A 217 -11.09 -18.52 7.91
N ARG A 218 -12.08 -17.70 8.30
CA ARG A 218 -13.20 -18.06 9.16
C ARG A 218 -14.40 -18.63 8.39
N GLY A 219 -14.29 -18.79 7.07
CA GLY A 219 -15.32 -19.35 6.22
C GLY A 219 -16.39 -18.36 5.75
N GLU A 220 -16.17 -17.05 5.94
CA GLU A 220 -17.05 -16.05 5.35
C GLU A 220 -16.87 -16.01 3.82
N PHE A 221 -17.96 -15.75 3.10
CA PHE A 221 -18.01 -15.80 1.63
C PHE A 221 -19.05 -14.81 1.10
N GLY A 222 -18.77 -14.21 -0.06
CA GLY A 222 -19.70 -13.33 -0.78
C GLY A 222 -19.31 -11.86 -0.74
N VAL A 223 -20.27 -10.99 -1.04
CA VAL A 223 -20.06 -9.53 -1.14
C VAL A 223 -20.32 -8.87 0.20
N LEU A 224 -19.39 -8.04 0.65
CA LEU A 224 -19.42 -7.40 1.95
C LEU A 224 -19.25 -5.88 1.81
N PRO A 225 -20.08 -5.07 2.51
CA PRO A 225 -19.87 -3.64 2.55
C PRO A 225 -18.62 -3.30 3.35
N ILE A 226 -17.82 -2.37 2.83
CA ILE A 226 -16.64 -1.80 3.49
C ILE A 226 -16.70 -0.27 3.39
N ARG A 227 -15.82 0.41 4.13
CA ARG A 227 -15.72 1.87 4.19
C ARG A 227 -17.06 2.51 4.56
N GLY A 228 -17.72 1.95 5.58
CA GLY A 228 -19.06 2.40 6.02
C GLY A 228 -20.18 2.17 4.99
N GLY A 229 -19.98 1.25 4.05
CA GLY A 229 -20.94 0.94 2.98
C GLY A 229 -20.72 1.74 1.69
N ALA A 230 -19.68 2.59 1.62
CA ALA A 230 -19.34 3.32 0.40
C ALA A 230 -18.81 2.41 -0.71
N ARG A 231 -18.34 1.19 -0.37
CA ARG A 231 -17.83 0.21 -1.32
C ARG A 231 -18.19 -1.22 -0.94
N LEU A 232 -17.99 -2.12 -1.91
CA LEU A 232 -18.25 -3.55 -1.80
C LEU A 232 -16.97 -4.32 -2.11
N ALA A 233 -16.61 -5.26 -1.23
CA ALA A 233 -15.51 -6.19 -1.45
C ALA A 233 -16.07 -7.61 -1.59
N TYR A 234 -15.55 -8.38 -2.56
CA TYR A 234 -15.91 -9.78 -2.73
C TYR A 234 -14.89 -10.69 -2.04
N LEU A 235 -15.39 -11.57 -1.18
CA LEU A 235 -14.64 -12.49 -0.36
C LEU A 235 -14.89 -13.94 -0.80
N ASP A 236 -13.83 -14.73 -0.95
CA ASP A 236 -13.94 -16.18 -1.10
C ASP A 236 -12.73 -16.93 -0.52
N ILE A 237 -12.69 -18.26 -0.75
CA ILE A 237 -11.64 -19.14 -0.24
C ILE A 237 -10.24 -18.82 -0.78
N PHE A 238 -10.12 -18.06 -1.88
CA PHE A 238 -8.86 -17.63 -2.45
C PHE A 238 -8.46 -16.21 -2.02
N THR A 239 -9.29 -15.48 -1.28
CA THR A 239 -8.89 -14.18 -0.72
C THR A 239 -7.61 -14.24 0.13
N PRO A 240 -7.30 -15.32 0.88
CA PRO A 240 -6.02 -15.45 1.58
C PRO A 240 -4.80 -15.70 0.68
N VAL A 241 -4.99 -15.94 -0.63
CA VAL A 241 -3.89 -16.18 -1.58
C VAL A 241 -3.18 -14.86 -1.91
N ILE A 242 -1.86 -14.92 -2.00
CA ILE A 242 -0.99 -13.80 -2.30
C ILE A 242 -0.21 -14.15 -3.58
N VAL A 243 -0.38 -13.36 -4.64
CA VAL A 243 0.30 -13.60 -5.92
C VAL A 243 1.62 -12.85 -5.95
N ARG A 244 2.71 -13.54 -6.31
CA ARG A 244 4.05 -12.94 -6.40
C ARG A 244 4.44 -12.68 -7.84
N LEU A 245 4.94 -11.48 -8.11
CA LEU A 245 5.19 -10.94 -9.44
C LEU A 245 6.55 -10.25 -9.49
N SER A 246 7.12 -10.19 -10.70
CA SER A 246 8.36 -9.45 -10.98
C SER A 246 8.13 -7.95 -10.92
N ALA A 247 8.90 -7.22 -10.11
CA ALA A 247 8.78 -5.76 -9.99
C ALA A 247 8.93 -5.00 -11.32
N PRO A 248 9.91 -5.30 -12.21
CA PRO A 248 10.01 -4.67 -13.52
C PRO A 248 8.77 -4.84 -14.40
N ALA A 249 8.11 -6.00 -14.32
CA ALA A 249 6.94 -6.29 -15.13
C ALA A 249 5.69 -5.56 -14.62
N VAL A 250 5.54 -5.44 -13.28
CA VAL A 250 4.48 -4.65 -12.67
C VAL A 250 4.67 -3.16 -12.99
N LEU A 251 5.91 -2.64 -12.89
CA LEU A 251 6.22 -1.27 -13.29
C LEU A 251 5.83 -1.00 -14.75
N GLY A 252 6.13 -1.94 -15.66
CA GLY A 252 5.82 -1.80 -17.09
C GLY A 252 4.32 -1.81 -17.44
N ILE A 253 3.42 -2.10 -16.49
CA ILE A 253 1.96 -1.98 -16.69
C ILE A 253 1.31 -0.87 -15.85
N ASN A 254 2.05 -0.33 -14.88
CA ASN A 254 1.58 0.71 -13.97
C ASN A 254 2.13 2.07 -14.43
N ARG A 255 1.30 2.83 -15.15
CA ARG A 255 1.71 4.12 -15.75
C ARG A 255 2.00 5.18 -14.69
N VAL A 256 1.29 5.17 -13.57
CA VAL A 256 1.54 6.09 -12.46
C VAL A 256 2.92 5.84 -11.88
N ALA A 257 3.24 4.58 -11.58
CA ALA A 257 4.55 4.18 -11.06
C ALA A 257 5.68 4.46 -12.05
N GLU A 258 5.46 4.19 -13.35
CA GLU A 258 6.42 4.50 -14.41
C GLU A 258 6.76 5.99 -14.45
N VAL A 259 5.75 6.87 -14.41
CA VAL A 259 5.96 8.33 -14.39
C VAL A 259 6.74 8.75 -13.14
N ILE A 260 6.37 8.24 -11.97
CA ILE A 260 7.07 8.54 -10.71
C ILE A 260 8.53 8.08 -10.78
N TYR A 261 8.76 6.87 -11.28
CA TYR A 261 10.09 6.28 -11.45
C TYR A 261 10.97 7.07 -12.43
N GLU A 262 10.45 7.41 -13.61
CA GLU A 262 11.17 8.17 -14.64
C GLU A 262 11.54 9.59 -14.18
N ARG A 263 10.63 10.23 -13.43
CA ARG A 263 10.78 11.60 -12.97
C ARG A 263 11.48 11.72 -11.62
N ASP A 264 11.61 10.60 -10.91
CA ASP A 264 12.16 10.50 -9.57
C ASP A 264 11.45 11.46 -8.59
N TRP A 265 10.11 11.49 -8.66
CA TRP A 265 9.29 12.38 -7.83
C TRP A 265 8.98 11.75 -6.47
N ASP A 266 9.20 12.51 -5.40
CA ASP A 266 8.60 12.22 -4.09
C ASP A 266 7.07 12.21 -4.17
N VAL A 267 6.39 11.70 -3.14
CA VAL A 267 4.91 11.54 -3.15
C VAL A 267 4.20 12.87 -3.39
N PHE A 268 4.67 13.96 -2.79
CA PHE A 268 4.02 15.27 -2.88
C PHE A 268 4.16 15.86 -4.28
N ARG A 269 5.36 15.81 -4.86
CA ARG A 269 5.59 16.26 -6.23
C ARG A 269 4.88 15.37 -7.25
N ALA A 270 4.85 14.06 -7.00
CA ALA A 270 4.12 13.10 -7.82
C ALA A 270 2.63 13.43 -7.86
N ALA A 271 2.01 13.73 -6.71
CA ALA A 271 0.59 14.08 -6.66
C ALA A 271 0.26 15.32 -7.52
N GLU A 272 1.09 16.36 -7.45
CA GLU A 272 0.94 17.55 -8.30
C GLU A 272 1.12 17.23 -9.79
N GLY A 273 2.23 16.57 -10.14
CA GLY A 273 2.57 16.26 -11.53
C GLY A 273 1.58 15.30 -12.19
N LEU A 274 1.09 14.30 -11.46
CA LEU A 274 0.07 13.37 -11.93
C LEU A 274 -1.25 14.09 -12.21
N ARG A 275 -1.62 15.06 -11.39
CA ARG A 275 -2.81 15.89 -11.61
C ARG A 275 -2.70 16.74 -12.88
N GLU A 276 -1.52 17.30 -13.14
CA GLU A 276 -1.23 18.00 -14.40
C GLU A 276 -1.36 17.07 -15.62
N LEU A 277 -0.95 15.81 -15.46
CA LEU A 277 -1.08 14.74 -16.46
C LEU A 277 -2.50 14.15 -16.54
N GLY A 278 -3.45 14.64 -15.74
CA GLY A 278 -4.85 14.24 -15.77
C GLY A 278 -5.22 13.01 -14.96
N PHE A 279 -4.30 12.48 -14.13
CA PHE A 279 -4.63 11.47 -13.13
C PHE A 279 -5.32 12.13 -11.92
N THR A 280 -6.03 11.32 -11.14
CA THR A 280 -6.52 11.70 -9.81
C THR A 280 -6.16 10.61 -8.82
N THR A 281 -5.81 11.01 -7.60
CA THR A 281 -5.19 10.16 -6.58
C THR A 281 -5.93 10.24 -5.25
N GLU A 282 -5.55 9.38 -4.30
CA GLU A 282 -6.00 9.42 -2.92
C GLU A 282 -5.67 10.77 -2.25
N TYR A 283 -4.59 11.45 -2.66
CA TYR A 283 -4.27 12.78 -2.16
C TYR A 283 -5.28 13.84 -2.59
N ASP A 284 -5.79 13.76 -3.83
CA ASP A 284 -6.88 14.64 -4.29
C ASP A 284 -8.15 14.40 -3.48
N PHE A 285 -8.50 13.13 -3.28
CA PHE A 285 -9.63 12.72 -2.44
C PHE A 285 -9.51 13.32 -1.03
N GLU A 286 -8.38 13.14 -0.35
CA GLU A 286 -8.16 13.67 0.99
C GLU A 286 -8.24 15.20 1.04
N ARG A 287 -7.69 15.90 0.04
CA ARG A 287 -7.82 17.35 -0.07
C ARG A 287 -9.27 17.79 -0.23
N TYR A 288 -10.08 17.06 -1.00
CA TYR A 288 -11.51 17.37 -1.13
C TYR A 288 -12.26 17.16 0.19
N ILE A 289 -11.95 16.09 0.94
CA ILE A 289 -12.50 15.88 2.29
C ILE A 289 -12.11 17.04 3.22
N ALA A 290 -10.85 17.47 3.19
CA ALA A 290 -10.37 18.59 4.00
C ALA A 290 -11.04 19.93 3.62
N LEU A 291 -11.54 20.06 2.38
CA LEU A 291 -12.36 21.19 1.92
C LEU A 291 -13.84 21.07 2.31
N GLY A 292 -14.23 20.00 3.03
CA GLY A 292 -15.57 19.79 3.56
C GLY A 292 -16.50 18.97 2.67
N LEU A 293 -16.01 18.36 1.58
CA LEU A 293 -16.82 17.44 0.78
C LEU A 293 -17.06 16.14 1.56
N SER A 294 -18.24 15.55 1.38
CA SER A 294 -18.48 14.18 1.85
C SER A 294 -17.64 13.16 1.05
N PRO A 295 -17.40 11.95 1.58
CA PRO A 295 -16.69 10.90 0.84
C PRO A 295 -17.26 10.59 -0.54
N LYS A 296 -18.59 10.63 -0.68
CA LYS A 296 -19.26 10.42 -1.96
C LYS A 296 -18.95 11.54 -2.95
N GLU A 297 -19.08 12.80 -2.53
CA GLU A 297 -18.80 13.97 -3.38
C GLU A 297 -17.33 14.06 -3.76
N ALA A 298 -16.41 13.75 -2.83
CA ALA A 298 -14.97 13.73 -3.10
C ALA A 298 -14.60 12.67 -4.16
N ILE A 299 -15.19 11.48 -4.07
CA ILE A 299 -15.04 10.42 -5.08
C ILE A 299 -15.59 10.85 -6.44
N GLU A 300 -16.82 11.37 -6.47
CA GLU A 300 -17.46 11.84 -7.72
C GLU A 300 -16.66 12.97 -8.38
N ARG A 301 -16.09 13.87 -7.57
CA ARG A 301 -15.21 14.93 -8.04
C ARG A 301 -13.90 14.40 -8.59
N ALA A 302 -13.20 13.54 -7.86
CA ALA A 302 -11.95 12.92 -8.34
C ALA A 302 -12.17 12.13 -9.65
N ARG A 303 -13.34 11.49 -9.80
CA ARG A 303 -13.72 10.79 -11.03
C ARG A 303 -13.99 11.75 -12.18
N SER A 304 -14.66 12.89 -11.93
CA SER A 304 -14.99 13.85 -13.00
C SER A 304 -13.79 14.69 -13.45
N GLU A 305 -12.79 14.91 -12.58
CA GLU A 305 -11.56 15.62 -12.91
C GLU A 305 -10.51 14.75 -13.64
N ARG A 306 -10.70 13.41 -13.65
CA ARG A 306 -9.80 12.45 -14.31
C ARG A 306 -9.89 12.57 -15.83
N ARG A 307 -8.74 12.73 -16.48
CA ARG A 307 -8.59 12.93 -17.93
C ARG A 307 -7.52 12.01 -18.56
N CYS A 308 -6.79 11.25 -17.75
CA CYS A 308 -5.75 10.36 -18.22
C CYS A 308 -6.34 9.17 -19.00
N GLN A 309 -5.48 8.51 -19.79
CA GLN A 309 -5.82 7.30 -20.55
C GLN A 309 -4.74 6.25 -20.33
N CYS A 310 -5.18 5.02 -20.09
CA CYS A 310 -4.31 3.86 -20.10
C CYS A 310 -4.24 3.30 -21.51
N ALA A 311 -3.02 2.99 -21.98
CA ALA A 311 -2.85 2.24 -23.21
C ALA A 311 -3.52 0.86 -23.04
N GLN A 312 -4.36 0.48 -24.00
CA GLN A 312 -5.02 -0.84 -24.04
C GLN A 312 -4.03 -1.93 -24.44
#